data_AF-A0A6N7V4J7-F1
#
_entry.id   AF-A0A6N7V4J7-F1
#
_cell.length_a   1.000
_cell.length_b   1.000
_cell.length_c   1.000
_cell.angle_alpha   90.00
_cell.angle_beta   90.00
_cell.angle_gamma   90.00
#
_symmetry.space_group_name_H-M   'P 1'
#
loop_
_entity.id
_entity.type
_entity.pdbx_description
1 polymer ?
#
loop_
_entity_poly.entity_id
_entity_poly.type
_entity_poly.pdbx_seq_one_letter_code
_entity_poly.pdbx_strand_id
1 'polypeptide(L)'
;MIDFSSLNQVQQAARSMIQRDLRFLYTVIRNVDPSKSNYIPSLLPYLGVIVDGAEDWVKSVNNSCKNKLPIPQFTMDEEKFYEQIRTSVKLWQLDYNKIYDLLEQAYSESNDYFGNMCNPIAKKWHLYDIYGVDTVNGALCGNTILCKYYSPFFQYNGNNGEYIKSMTEIGGGYIALFDAVKVYQADDSLKFNMCDYGGLVKSPVGNDFSDKFVLFSILCQINFLIFCINR
;
A
#
# COMPACT_ATOMS: atom_id res chain seq x y z
N MET A 1 20.29 -6.11 19.99
CA MET A 1 20.79 -6.12 18.59
C MET A 1 21.12 -7.56 18.25
N ILE A 2 20.66 -8.07 17.10
CA ILE A 2 20.85 -9.47 16.71
C ILE A 2 22.29 -9.67 16.22
N ASP A 3 22.96 -10.73 16.68
CA ASP A 3 24.26 -11.13 16.16
C ASP A 3 24.10 -11.94 14.87
N PHE A 4 24.62 -11.38 13.77
CA PHE A 4 24.57 -11.97 12.44
C PHE A 4 25.94 -12.50 11.97
N SER A 5 26.95 -12.55 12.85
CA SER A 5 28.31 -12.97 12.51
C SER A 5 28.41 -14.42 12.00
N SER A 6 27.45 -15.27 12.38
CA SER A 6 27.40 -16.68 11.98
C SER A 6 26.85 -16.92 10.56
N LEU A 7 26.37 -15.88 9.89
CA LEU A 7 25.82 -15.99 8.53
C LEU A 7 26.93 -16.17 7.49
N ASN A 8 26.66 -17.01 6.48
CA ASN A 8 27.52 -17.12 5.31
C ASN A 8 27.42 -15.88 4.39
N GLN A 9 28.31 -15.78 3.41
CA GLN A 9 28.39 -14.60 2.52
C GLN A 9 27.08 -14.31 1.79
N VAL A 10 26.37 -15.33 1.31
CA VAL A 10 25.09 -15.17 0.58
C VAL A 10 24.01 -14.66 1.53
N GLN A 11 23.94 -15.22 2.74
CA GLN A 11 23.00 -14.78 3.78
C GLN A 11 23.28 -13.33 4.22
N GLN A 12 24.55 -12.95 4.36
CA GLN A 12 24.93 -11.57 4.68
C GLN A 12 24.55 -10.58 3.57
N ALA A 13 24.74 -10.96 2.31
CA ALA A 13 24.32 -10.15 1.17
C ALA A 13 22.80 -9.97 1.13
N ALA A 14 22.04 -11.05 1.28
CA ALA A 14 20.58 -11.03 1.37
C ALA A 14 20.09 -10.15 2.52
N ARG A 15 20.68 -10.31 3.72
CA ARG A 15 20.40 -9.46 4.89
C ARG A 15 20.61 -7.97 4.58
N SER A 16 21.69 -7.62 3.88
CA SER A 16 21.98 -6.22 3.56
C SER A 16 20.93 -5.62 2.62
N MET A 17 20.39 -6.40 1.69
CA MET A 17 19.28 -5.97 0.82
C MET A 17 18.00 -5.77 1.65
N ILE A 18 17.63 -6.76 2.46
CA ILE A 18 16.47 -6.68 3.36
C ILE A 18 16.56 -5.46 4.30
N GLN A 19 17.73 -5.20 4.87
CA GLN A 19 17.94 -4.03 5.73
C GLN A 19 17.69 -2.72 4.97
N ARG A 20 18.06 -2.62 3.69
CA ARG A 20 17.81 -1.42 2.87
C ARG A 20 16.33 -1.24 2.57
N ASP A 21 15.61 -2.32 2.31
CA ASP A 21 14.17 -2.31 2.05
C ASP A 21 13.37 -1.95 3.30
N LEU A 22 13.71 -2.55 4.46
CA LEU A 22 13.15 -2.18 5.76
C LEU A 22 13.44 -0.71 6.11
N ARG A 23 14.64 -0.22 5.78
CA ARG A 23 15.03 1.17 5.97
C ARG A 23 14.20 2.12 5.11
N PHE A 24 13.84 1.70 3.90
CA PHE A 24 12.93 2.44 3.04
C PHE A 24 11.55 2.57 3.71
N LEU A 25 10.97 1.46 4.19
CA LEU A 25 9.69 1.49 4.92
C LEU A 25 9.75 2.41 6.15
N TYR A 26 10.83 2.32 6.94
CA TYR A 26 11.05 3.21 8.08
C TYR A 26 11.08 4.68 7.65
N THR A 27 11.76 4.99 6.55
CA THR A 27 11.84 6.35 6.00
C THR A 27 10.46 6.87 5.63
N VAL A 28 9.63 6.08 4.94
CA VAL A 28 8.26 6.47 4.60
C VAL A 28 7.46 6.77 5.86
N ILE A 29 7.41 5.83 6.82
CA ILE A 29 6.61 5.96 8.05
C ILE A 29 7.01 7.20 8.86
N ARG A 30 8.29 7.61 8.81
CA ARG A 30 8.78 8.80 9.53
C ARG A 30 8.47 10.13 8.84
N ASN A 31 8.16 10.14 7.54
CA ASN A 31 8.00 11.36 6.76
C ASN A 31 6.58 11.57 6.20
N VAL A 32 5.80 10.50 6.03
CA VAL A 32 4.44 10.58 5.51
C VAL A 32 3.46 10.92 6.63
N ASP A 33 2.67 11.98 6.40
CA ASP A 33 1.52 12.32 7.22
C ASP A 33 0.27 11.63 6.65
N PRO A 34 -0.28 10.60 7.31
CA PRO A 34 -1.42 9.84 6.79
C PRO A 34 -2.71 10.68 6.71
N SER A 35 -2.77 11.85 7.34
CA SER A 35 -3.91 12.78 7.20
C SER A 35 -3.87 13.61 5.92
N LYS A 36 -2.75 13.57 5.17
CA LYS A 36 -2.49 14.43 4.00
C LYS A 36 -2.28 13.67 2.70
N SER A 37 -2.27 12.34 2.73
CA SER A 37 -2.14 11.52 1.52
C SER A 37 -2.55 10.06 1.78
N ASN A 38 -3.10 9.39 0.76
CA ASN A 38 -3.24 7.92 0.76
C ASN A 38 -1.95 7.19 0.32
N TYR A 39 -0.78 7.78 0.57
CA TYR A 39 0.52 7.16 0.34
C TYR A 39 0.61 5.78 0.99
N ILE A 40 0.21 5.65 2.26
CA ILE A 40 0.31 4.39 3.01
C ILE A 40 -0.57 3.29 2.38
N PRO A 41 -1.87 3.52 2.10
CA PRO A 41 -2.68 2.56 1.33
C PRO A 41 -2.07 2.18 -0.02
N SER A 42 -1.50 3.14 -0.74
CA SER A 42 -0.84 2.89 -2.04
C SER A 42 0.45 2.08 -1.89
N LEU A 43 1.12 2.15 -0.73
CA LEU A 43 2.35 1.41 -0.42
C LEU A 43 2.09 0.00 0.11
N LEU A 44 0.87 -0.33 0.57
CA LEU A 44 0.56 -1.64 1.16
C LEU A 44 1.07 -2.85 0.35
N PRO A 45 0.98 -2.88 -1.00
CA PRO A 45 1.49 -4.01 -1.76
C PRO A 45 3.00 -4.18 -1.61
N TYR A 46 3.73 -3.07 -1.58
CA TYR A 46 5.19 -3.04 -1.43
C TYR A 46 5.62 -3.37 -0.01
N LEU A 47 4.88 -2.88 1.00
CA LEU A 47 5.04 -3.29 2.39
C LEU A 47 4.87 -4.81 2.54
N GLY A 48 3.87 -5.37 1.86
CA GLY A 48 3.66 -6.81 1.73
C GLY A 48 4.90 -7.56 1.27
N VAL A 49 5.43 -7.17 0.10
CA VAL A 49 6.61 -7.79 -0.50
C VAL A 49 7.83 -7.74 0.43
N ILE A 50 8.10 -6.58 1.04
CA ILE A 50 9.31 -6.39 1.87
C ILE A 50 9.25 -7.21 3.14
N VAL A 51 8.14 -7.11 3.88
CA VAL A 51 8.05 -7.74 5.22
C VAL A 51 7.89 -9.26 5.08
N ASP A 52 7.12 -9.74 4.10
CA ASP A 52 7.00 -11.18 3.79
C ASP A 52 8.35 -11.74 3.32
N GLY A 53 9.10 -11.01 2.48
CA GLY A 53 10.45 -11.40 2.07
C GLY A 53 11.45 -11.47 3.23
N ALA A 54 11.34 -10.57 4.21
CA ALA A 54 12.15 -10.62 5.42
C ALA A 54 11.78 -11.85 6.28
N GLU A 55 10.49 -12.15 6.42
CA GLU A 55 9.99 -13.33 7.13
C GLU A 55 10.50 -14.64 6.51
N ASP A 56 10.37 -14.78 5.19
CA ASP A 56 10.85 -15.96 4.45
C ASP A 56 12.36 -16.16 4.62
N TRP A 57 13.12 -15.07 4.61
CA TRP A 57 14.56 -15.14 4.85
C TRP A 57 14.88 -15.57 6.28
N VAL A 58 14.19 -15.03 7.29
CA VAL A 58 14.37 -15.44 8.70
C VAL A 58 14.04 -16.92 8.87
N LYS A 59 12.92 -17.40 8.31
CA LYS A 59 12.54 -18.83 8.29
C LYS A 59 13.63 -19.68 7.64
N SER A 60 14.12 -19.28 6.47
CA SER A 60 15.15 -20.01 5.73
C SER A 60 16.47 -20.11 6.50
N VAL A 61 16.92 -19.02 7.13
CA VAL A 61 18.12 -19.03 7.98
C VAL A 61 17.91 -19.93 9.20
N ASN A 62 16.79 -19.80 9.91
CA ASN A 62 16.50 -20.61 11.10
C ASN A 62 16.37 -22.11 10.81
N ASN A 63 15.99 -22.48 9.58
CA ASN A 63 15.90 -23.87 9.15
C ASN A 63 17.27 -24.44 8.69
N SER A 64 18.19 -23.58 8.25
CA SER A 64 19.50 -23.99 7.71
C SER A 64 20.67 -23.84 8.70
N CYS A 65 20.53 -22.99 9.72
CA CYS A 65 21.55 -22.71 10.72
C CYS A 65 21.26 -23.43 12.05
N LYS A 66 22.30 -23.95 12.71
CA LYS A 66 22.18 -24.56 14.05
C LYS A 66 21.74 -23.55 15.11
N ASN A 67 22.25 -22.32 15.01
CA ASN A 67 21.89 -21.23 15.90
C ASN A 67 20.78 -20.42 15.24
N LYS A 68 19.58 -20.53 15.79
CA LYS A 68 18.43 -19.76 15.32
C LYS A 68 18.59 -18.30 15.70
N LEU A 69 18.24 -17.42 14.77
CA LEU A 69 18.09 -16.00 15.03
C LEU A 69 16.90 -15.80 15.98
N PRO A 70 17.06 -15.06 17.08
CA PRO A 70 15.96 -14.74 17.99
C PRO A 70 15.11 -13.59 17.42
N ILE A 71 14.55 -13.81 16.24
CA ILE A 71 13.65 -12.90 15.53
C ILE A 71 12.26 -13.55 15.54
N PRO A 72 11.20 -12.83 15.95
CA PRO A 72 9.84 -13.36 15.92
C PRO A 72 9.44 -13.72 14.49
N GLN A 73 8.51 -14.66 14.36
CA GLN A 73 7.95 -15.11 13.08
C GLN A 73 6.48 -14.77 13.04
N PHE A 74 5.90 -14.76 11.84
CA PHE A 74 4.49 -14.46 11.65
C PHE A 74 3.62 -15.44 12.44
N THR A 75 2.59 -14.87 13.08
CA THR A 75 1.38 -15.59 13.45
C THR A 75 0.58 -15.95 12.20
N MET A 76 -0.39 -16.86 12.35
CA MET A 76 -1.28 -17.24 11.24
C MET A 76 -2.09 -16.07 10.68
N ASP A 77 -2.42 -15.08 11.51
CA ASP A 77 -3.21 -13.93 11.07
C ASP A 77 -2.35 -12.90 10.34
N GLU A 78 -1.11 -12.68 10.81
CA GLU A 78 -0.11 -11.87 10.09
C GLU A 78 0.21 -12.49 8.72
N GLU A 79 0.42 -13.82 8.66
CA GLU A 79 0.69 -14.52 7.40
C GLU A 79 -0.42 -14.30 6.37
N LYS A 80 -1.70 -14.45 6.76
CA LYS A 80 -2.84 -14.16 5.89
C LYS A 80 -2.89 -12.70 5.46
N PHE A 81 -2.63 -11.78 6.40
CA PHE A 81 -2.62 -10.35 6.11
C PHE A 81 -1.55 -9.98 5.07
N TYR A 82 -0.30 -10.40 5.30
CA TYR A 82 0.83 -10.12 4.41
C TYR A 82 0.67 -10.81 3.05
N GLU A 83 0.15 -12.04 3.02
CA GLU A 83 -0.15 -12.74 1.76
C GLU A 83 -1.17 -11.96 0.91
N GLN A 84 -2.23 -11.42 1.51
CA GLN A 84 -3.24 -10.64 0.79
C GLN A 84 -2.66 -9.36 0.19
N ILE A 85 -1.98 -8.55 1.00
CA ILE A 85 -1.43 -7.28 0.51
C ILE A 85 -0.32 -7.51 -0.51
N ARG A 86 0.55 -8.51 -0.32
CA ARG A 86 1.56 -8.88 -1.31
C ARG A 86 0.91 -9.34 -2.61
N THR A 87 -0.12 -10.17 -2.54
CA THR A 87 -0.78 -10.73 -3.73
C THR A 87 -1.54 -9.68 -4.53
N SER A 88 -1.91 -8.55 -3.91
CA SER A 88 -2.55 -7.44 -4.63
C SER A 88 -1.70 -6.86 -5.78
N VAL A 89 -0.36 -7.03 -5.76
CA VAL A 89 0.51 -6.66 -6.92
C VAL A 89 0.16 -7.46 -8.18
N LYS A 90 -0.43 -8.65 -8.04
CA LYS A 90 -0.84 -9.51 -9.15
C LYS A 90 -2.07 -8.97 -9.87
N LEU A 91 -2.75 -7.95 -9.36
CA LEU A 91 -3.84 -7.26 -10.07
C LEU A 91 -3.42 -6.92 -11.50
N TRP A 92 -2.20 -6.40 -11.66
CA TRP A 92 -1.66 -5.97 -12.95
C TRP A 92 -1.14 -7.10 -13.84
N GLN A 93 -1.18 -8.35 -13.35
CA GLN A 93 -0.88 -9.56 -14.12
C GLN A 93 -2.14 -10.23 -14.67
N LEU A 94 -3.33 -9.73 -14.30
CA LEU A 94 -4.61 -10.23 -14.80
C LEU A 94 -4.87 -9.70 -16.21
N ASP A 95 -5.74 -10.40 -16.94
CA ASP A 95 -6.25 -9.94 -18.21
C ASP A 95 -7.01 -8.61 -18.04
N TYR A 96 -6.94 -7.76 -19.05
CA TYR A 96 -7.55 -6.42 -19.01
C TYR A 96 -9.03 -6.45 -18.61
N ASN A 97 -9.82 -7.36 -19.17
CA ASN A 97 -11.24 -7.49 -18.84
C ASN A 97 -11.45 -7.79 -17.35
N LYS A 98 -10.57 -8.61 -16.76
CA LYS A 98 -10.67 -8.92 -15.34
C LYS A 98 -10.30 -7.72 -14.47
N ILE A 99 -9.32 -6.93 -14.88
CA ILE A 99 -8.98 -5.66 -14.21
C ILE A 99 -10.15 -4.69 -14.32
N TYR A 100 -10.76 -4.57 -15.50
CA TYR A 100 -11.94 -3.74 -15.75
C TYR A 100 -13.07 -4.11 -14.79
N ASP A 101 -13.48 -5.38 -14.76
CA ASP A 101 -14.57 -5.87 -13.90
C ASP A 101 -14.32 -5.57 -12.42
N LEU A 102 -13.08 -5.80 -11.97
CA LEU A 102 -12.68 -5.51 -10.60
C LEU A 102 -12.81 -4.00 -10.31
N LEU A 103 -12.18 -3.15 -11.12
CA LEU A 103 -12.25 -1.71 -10.89
C LEU A 103 -13.68 -1.16 -11.00
N GLU A 104 -14.51 -1.71 -11.90
CA GLU A 104 -15.93 -1.35 -12.04
C GLU A 104 -16.72 -1.70 -10.79
N GLN A 105 -16.52 -2.91 -10.26
CA GLN A 105 -17.17 -3.34 -9.03
C GLN A 105 -16.78 -2.42 -7.87
N ALA A 106 -15.48 -2.13 -7.70
CA ALA A 106 -15.02 -1.28 -6.62
C ALA A 106 -15.54 0.17 -6.75
N TYR A 107 -15.57 0.71 -7.96
CA TYR A 107 -16.14 2.02 -8.28
C TYR A 107 -17.63 2.08 -7.95
N SER A 108 -18.40 1.08 -8.40
CA SER A 108 -19.85 0.99 -8.17
C SER A 108 -20.17 0.91 -6.69
N GLU A 109 -19.44 0.08 -5.93
CA GLU A 109 -19.60 -0.02 -4.48
C GLU A 109 -19.27 1.30 -3.76
N SER A 110 -18.32 2.09 -4.28
CA SER A 110 -18.02 3.43 -3.76
C SER A 110 -19.12 4.44 -4.05
N ASN A 111 -19.57 4.48 -5.30
CA ASN A 111 -20.64 5.35 -5.75
C ASN A 111 -21.94 5.09 -4.96
N ASP A 112 -22.30 3.82 -4.78
CA ASP A 112 -23.48 3.43 -4.01
C ASP A 112 -23.34 3.83 -2.54
N TYR A 113 -22.17 3.61 -1.93
CA TYR A 113 -21.93 3.96 -0.54
C TYR A 113 -22.11 5.46 -0.30
N PHE A 114 -21.34 6.31 -1.00
CA PHE A 114 -21.39 7.77 -0.79
C PHE A 114 -22.72 8.38 -1.24
N GLY A 115 -23.33 7.83 -2.30
CA GLY A 115 -24.68 8.23 -2.72
C GLY A 115 -25.73 7.92 -1.65
N ASN A 116 -25.62 6.79 -0.95
CA ASN A 116 -26.53 6.41 0.14
C ASN A 116 -26.33 7.19 1.43
N MET A 117 -25.17 7.82 1.63
CA MET A 117 -24.95 8.76 2.75
C MET A 117 -25.67 10.10 2.54
N CYS A 118 -26.04 10.41 1.30
CA CYS A 118 -26.63 11.68 0.93
C CYS A 118 -28.16 11.71 1.10
N ASN A 119 -28.71 12.91 1.25
CA ASN A 119 -30.16 13.09 1.16
C ASN A 119 -30.67 12.76 -0.27
N PRO A 120 -31.96 12.45 -0.45
CA PRO A 120 -32.49 11.99 -1.74
C PRO A 120 -32.26 12.95 -2.91
N ILE A 121 -32.23 14.27 -2.67
CA ILE A 121 -32.00 15.28 -3.71
C ILE A 121 -30.52 15.22 -4.12
N ALA A 122 -29.60 15.29 -3.17
CA ALA A 122 -28.16 15.20 -3.46
C ALA A 122 -27.80 13.88 -4.15
N LYS A 123 -28.42 12.76 -3.74
CA LYS A 123 -28.27 11.46 -4.42
C LYS A 123 -28.79 11.50 -5.86
N LYS A 124 -30.01 12.01 -6.07
CA LYS A 124 -30.64 12.10 -7.41
C LYS A 124 -29.84 12.94 -8.40
N TRP A 125 -29.19 14.00 -7.91
CA TRP A 125 -28.40 14.92 -8.73
C TRP A 125 -26.90 14.59 -8.75
N HIS A 126 -26.48 13.47 -8.15
CA HIS A 126 -25.07 13.07 -8.00
C HIS A 126 -24.17 14.20 -7.46
N LEU A 127 -24.62 14.85 -6.38
CA LEU A 127 -23.90 15.95 -5.71
C LEU A 127 -23.03 15.42 -4.57
N TYR A 128 -22.26 14.36 -4.84
CA TYR A 128 -21.37 13.70 -3.89
C TYR A 128 -20.16 13.16 -4.62
N ASP A 129 -19.03 13.09 -3.91
CA ASP A 129 -17.81 12.52 -4.46
C ASP A 129 -17.84 10.99 -4.37
N ILE A 130 -17.23 10.36 -5.36
CA ILE A 130 -17.21 8.90 -5.53
C ILE A 130 -15.86 8.36 -5.07
N TYR A 131 -14.75 9.06 -5.34
CA TYR A 131 -13.42 8.59 -5.00
C TYR A 131 -12.44 9.75 -4.82
N GLY A 132 -11.40 9.50 -4.03
CA GLY A 132 -10.27 10.41 -3.81
C GLY A 132 -9.08 10.05 -4.67
N VAL A 133 -8.22 11.03 -4.94
CA VAL A 133 -7.01 10.90 -5.75
C VAL A 133 -5.86 11.61 -5.06
N ASP A 134 -4.73 10.91 -4.97
CA ASP A 134 -3.46 11.51 -4.54
C ASP A 134 -2.72 12.09 -5.72
N THR A 135 -2.08 13.23 -5.48
CA THR A 135 -1.15 13.83 -6.42
C THR A 135 0.17 14.17 -5.77
N VAL A 136 1.24 14.05 -6.54
CA VAL A 136 2.59 14.51 -6.18
C VAL A 136 3.03 15.53 -7.20
N ASN A 137 3.23 16.78 -6.77
CA ASN A 137 3.56 17.90 -7.67
C ASN A 137 2.57 18.01 -8.85
N GLY A 138 1.29 17.70 -8.63
CA GLY A 138 0.23 17.72 -9.64
C GLY A 138 0.13 16.44 -10.50
N ALA A 139 1.08 15.50 -10.41
CA ALA A 139 0.99 14.20 -11.07
C ALA A 139 0.10 13.25 -10.27
N LEU A 140 -0.85 12.60 -10.93
CA LEU A 140 -1.78 11.63 -10.35
C LEU A 140 -1.01 10.39 -9.88
N CYS A 141 -1.06 10.05 -8.58
CA CYS A 141 -0.23 9.00 -7.97
C CYS A 141 -1.02 7.97 -7.16
N GLY A 142 -2.35 8.07 -7.10
CA GLY A 142 -3.16 7.11 -6.37
C GLY A 142 -4.63 7.42 -6.55
N ASN A 143 -5.49 6.42 -6.36
CA ASN A 143 -6.92 6.68 -6.23
C ASN A 143 -7.54 5.68 -5.26
N THR A 144 -8.59 6.09 -4.54
CA THR A 144 -9.14 5.29 -3.44
C THR A 144 -9.84 4.01 -3.92
N ILE A 145 -10.29 3.95 -5.18
CA ILE A 145 -10.83 2.73 -5.79
C ILE A 145 -9.72 1.67 -5.91
N LEU A 146 -8.53 2.08 -6.32
CA LEU A 146 -7.36 1.21 -6.37
C LEU A 146 -6.85 0.87 -4.96
N CYS A 147 -6.82 1.84 -4.05
CA CYS A 147 -6.41 1.60 -2.66
C CYS A 147 -7.29 0.56 -1.96
N LYS A 148 -8.58 0.48 -2.32
CA LYS A 148 -9.48 -0.57 -1.83
C LYS A 148 -9.01 -1.97 -2.21
N TYR A 149 -8.41 -2.15 -3.39
CA TYR A 149 -7.82 -3.43 -3.80
C TYR A 149 -6.55 -3.78 -3.03
N TYR A 150 -5.79 -2.77 -2.62
CA TYR A 150 -4.55 -2.95 -1.87
C TYR A 150 -4.79 -3.14 -0.37
N SER A 151 -5.91 -2.62 0.13
CA SER A 151 -6.26 -2.67 1.54
C SER A 151 -7.01 -3.97 1.87
N PRO A 152 -6.40 -4.87 2.67
CA PRO A 152 -7.00 -6.15 3.00
C PRO A 152 -8.22 -5.90 3.90
N PHE A 153 -9.29 -6.65 3.66
CA PHE A 153 -10.54 -6.56 4.41
C PHE A 153 -11.17 -5.15 4.44
N PHE A 154 -10.99 -4.34 3.38
CA PHE A 154 -11.57 -3.01 3.29
C PHE A 154 -13.09 -2.99 3.57
N GLN A 155 -13.53 -2.12 4.47
CA GLN A 155 -14.95 -1.87 4.74
C GLN A 155 -15.19 -0.37 4.97
N TYR A 156 -16.19 0.20 4.30
CA TYR A 156 -16.51 1.63 4.43
C TYR A 156 -16.95 2.03 5.84
N ASN A 157 -17.58 1.13 6.59
CA ASN A 157 -18.07 1.39 7.95
C ASN A 157 -17.17 0.76 9.04
N GLY A 158 -16.03 0.19 8.67
CA GLY A 158 -15.11 -0.50 9.58
C GLY A 158 -13.95 0.37 10.01
N ASN A 159 -13.47 0.19 11.25
CA ASN A 159 -12.16 0.74 11.65
C ASN A 159 -11.06 -0.25 11.26
N ASN A 160 -10.62 -0.16 10.00
CA ASN A 160 -9.53 -0.99 9.51
C ASN A 160 -8.15 -0.52 10.00
N GLY A 161 -8.04 0.69 10.56
CA GLY A 161 -6.78 1.29 10.97
C GLY A 161 -6.11 0.54 12.13
N GLU A 162 -6.84 0.26 13.20
CA GLU A 162 -6.28 -0.46 14.35
C GLU A 162 -5.93 -1.92 14.01
N TYR A 163 -6.71 -2.57 13.12
CA TYR A 163 -6.38 -3.90 12.64
C TYR A 163 -5.10 -3.89 11.76
N ILE A 164 -5.00 -2.97 10.80
CA ILE A 164 -3.78 -2.84 9.98
C ILE A 164 -2.57 -2.53 10.88
N LYS A 165 -2.75 -1.66 11.87
CA LYS A 165 -1.69 -1.34 12.83
C LYS A 165 -1.22 -2.58 13.57
N SER A 166 -2.13 -3.38 14.15
CA SER A 166 -1.74 -4.59 14.89
C SER A 166 -1.04 -5.61 13.98
N MET A 167 -1.52 -5.82 12.76
CA MET A 167 -0.86 -6.71 11.78
C MET A 167 0.50 -6.20 11.30
N THR A 168 0.77 -4.89 11.41
CA THR A 168 2.02 -4.27 10.94
C THR A 168 3.09 -4.09 12.02
N GLU A 169 2.77 -4.37 13.29
CA GLU A 169 3.73 -4.27 14.40
C GLU A 169 4.97 -5.14 14.19
N ILE A 170 4.79 -6.36 13.65
CA ILE A 170 5.91 -7.27 13.34
C ILE A 170 6.89 -6.68 12.32
N GLY A 171 6.39 -5.95 11.32
CA GLY A 171 7.23 -5.23 10.35
C GLY A 171 8.08 -4.15 11.03
N GLY A 172 7.50 -3.43 11.99
CA GLY A 172 8.24 -2.50 12.87
C GLY A 172 9.31 -3.21 13.71
N GLY A 173 9.00 -4.42 14.20
CA GLY A 173 9.95 -5.30 14.88
C GLY A 173 11.13 -5.67 13.97
N TYR A 174 10.88 -6.03 12.71
CA TYR A 174 11.94 -6.34 11.75
C TYR A 174 12.82 -5.13 11.46
N ILE A 175 12.24 -3.95 11.27
CA ILE A 175 13.01 -2.70 11.11
C ILE A 175 14.00 -2.51 12.27
N ALA A 176 13.56 -2.71 13.51
CA ALA A 176 14.42 -2.56 14.68
C ALA A 176 15.50 -3.65 14.77
N LEU A 177 15.14 -4.91 14.55
CA LEU A 177 16.04 -6.07 14.71
C LEU A 177 17.12 -6.14 13.62
N PHE A 178 16.81 -5.67 12.41
CA PHE A 178 17.76 -5.55 11.29
C PHE A 178 18.61 -4.27 11.34
N ASP A 179 18.43 -3.42 12.35
CA ASP A 179 19.11 -2.12 12.48
C ASP A 179 18.83 -1.20 11.27
N ALA A 180 17.56 -1.10 10.88
CA ALA A 180 17.08 -0.30 9.75
C ALA A 180 16.45 1.04 10.18
N VAL A 181 16.79 1.53 11.37
CA VAL A 181 16.14 2.69 12.04
C VAL A 181 16.75 4.06 11.67
N LYS A 182 17.60 4.12 10.66
CA LYS A 182 18.16 5.38 10.14
C LYS A 182 17.38 5.80 8.91
N VAL A 183 16.76 6.97 8.88
CA VAL A 183 16.04 7.43 7.67
C VAL A 183 16.99 7.64 6.48
N TYR A 184 16.52 7.42 5.26
CA TYR A 184 17.12 8.01 4.06
C TYR A 184 16.80 9.51 4.02
N GLN A 185 17.56 10.27 3.24
CA GLN A 185 17.22 11.65 2.94
C GLN A 185 15.98 11.65 2.04
N ALA A 186 14.91 12.32 2.47
CA ALA A 186 13.70 12.48 1.68
C ALA A 186 13.81 13.74 0.80
N ASP A 187 13.20 13.71 -0.39
CA ASP A 187 13.05 14.88 -1.27
C ASP A 187 11.94 15.78 -0.72
N ASP A 188 12.33 16.87 -0.04
CA ASP A 188 11.42 17.85 0.56
C ASP A 188 10.74 18.77 -0.47
N SER A 189 11.11 18.66 -1.75
CA SER A 189 10.44 19.37 -2.85
C SER A 189 9.13 18.72 -3.29
N LEU A 190 8.86 17.47 -2.87
CA LEU A 190 7.64 16.75 -3.21
C LEU A 190 6.43 17.29 -2.45
N LYS A 191 5.44 17.78 -3.20
CA LYS A 191 4.18 18.30 -2.64
C LYS A 191 3.06 17.29 -2.87
N PHE A 192 2.64 16.65 -1.78
CA PHE A 192 1.50 15.75 -1.76
C PHE A 192 0.20 16.53 -1.60
N ASN A 193 -0.80 16.25 -2.44
CA ASN A 193 -2.15 16.81 -2.31
C ASN A 193 -3.19 15.73 -2.59
N MET A 194 -4.43 15.97 -2.15
CA MET A 194 -5.58 15.10 -2.39
C MET A 194 -6.71 15.88 -3.06
N CYS A 195 -7.45 15.21 -3.93
CA CYS A 195 -8.66 15.75 -4.56
C CYS A 195 -9.72 14.65 -4.66
N ASP A 196 -10.94 14.97 -4.25
CA ASP A 196 -12.10 14.09 -4.40
C ASP A 196 -12.85 14.42 -5.70
N TYR A 197 -13.35 13.38 -6.36
CA TYR A 197 -13.99 13.46 -7.68
C TYR A 197 -15.33 12.73 -7.70
N GLY A 198 -16.25 13.23 -8.51
CA GLY A 198 -17.56 12.62 -8.77
C GLY A 198 -18.69 13.63 -8.64
N GLY A 199 -18.66 14.49 -7.64
CA GLY A 199 -19.74 15.44 -7.40
C GLY A 199 -19.63 16.67 -8.30
N LEU A 200 -19.43 17.82 -7.65
CA LEU A 200 -19.19 19.09 -8.33
C LEU A 200 -17.83 19.12 -9.01
N VAL A 201 -16.83 18.49 -8.39
CA VAL A 201 -15.49 18.33 -8.97
C VAL A 201 -15.51 17.13 -9.91
N LYS A 202 -15.45 17.41 -11.22
CA LYS A 202 -15.52 16.36 -12.24
C LYS A 202 -14.20 15.62 -12.35
N SER A 203 -14.31 14.30 -12.40
CA SER A 203 -13.18 13.42 -12.69
C SER A 203 -12.53 13.83 -14.02
N PRO A 204 -11.19 13.80 -14.12
CA PRO A 204 -10.47 14.07 -15.36
C PRO A 204 -10.80 13.07 -16.48
N VAL A 205 -11.43 11.94 -16.14
CA VAL A 205 -11.84 10.89 -17.06
C VAL A 205 -13.36 10.73 -17.17
N GLY A 206 -14.12 11.66 -16.60
CA GLY A 206 -15.58 11.56 -16.48
C GLY A 206 -16.01 10.80 -15.23
N ASN A 207 -17.25 11.03 -14.82
CA ASN A 207 -17.82 10.45 -13.58
C ASN A 207 -18.47 9.08 -13.80
N ASP A 208 -18.60 8.65 -15.05
CA ASP A 208 -19.05 7.32 -15.38
C ASP A 208 -17.84 6.40 -15.50
N PHE A 209 -17.93 5.21 -14.93
CA PHE A 209 -16.89 4.20 -15.08
C PHE A 209 -16.72 3.84 -16.57
N SER A 210 -15.47 3.70 -17.01
CA SER A 210 -15.13 3.37 -18.39
C SER A 210 -13.67 2.92 -18.50
N ASP A 211 -13.24 2.52 -19.70
CA ASP A 211 -11.82 2.23 -20.00
C ASP A 211 -10.88 3.38 -19.61
N LYS A 212 -11.36 4.63 -19.71
CA LYS A 212 -10.58 5.81 -19.30
C LYS A 212 -10.25 5.76 -17.82
N PHE A 213 -11.15 5.25 -16.97
CA PHE A 213 -10.91 5.09 -15.55
C PHE A 213 -9.88 3.98 -15.24
N VAL A 214 -9.93 2.88 -16.00
CA VAL A 214 -8.92 1.81 -15.89
C VAL A 214 -7.53 2.36 -16.24
N LEU A 215 -7.40 3.06 -17.36
CA LEU A 215 -6.15 3.70 -17.78
C LEU A 215 -5.67 4.76 -16.77
N PHE A 216 -6.61 5.53 -16.21
CA PHE A 216 -6.32 6.48 -15.13
C PHE A 216 -5.74 5.79 -13.89
N SER A 217 -6.28 4.63 -13.49
CA SER A 217 -5.77 3.86 -12.35
C SER A 217 -4.38 3.29 -12.62
N ILE A 218 -4.12 2.81 -13.84
CA ILE A 218 -2.78 2.37 -14.27
C ILE A 218 -1.79 3.54 -14.21
N LEU A 219 -2.18 4.71 -14.73
CA LEU A 219 -1.33 5.91 -14.69
C LEU A 219 -1.00 6.33 -13.26
N CYS A 220 -1.98 6.31 -12.35
CA CYS A 220 -1.77 6.56 -10.93
C CYS A 220 -0.68 5.63 -10.36
N GLN A 221 -0.77 4.33 -10.63
CA GLN A 221 0.20 3.36 -10.13
C GLN A 221 1.60 3.58 -10.71
N ILE A 222 1.71 3.83 -12.02
CA ILE A 222 3.00 4.10 -12.67
C ILE A 222 3.66 5.34 -12.05
N ASN A 223 2.90 6.42 -11.91
CA ASN A 223 3.40 7.66 -11.31
C ASN A 223 3.76 7.49 -9.84
N PHE A 224 3.00 6.71 -9.06
CA PHE A 224 3.38 6.36 -7.69
C PHE A 224 4.76 5.72 -7.64
N LEU A 225 5.03 4.74 -8.51
CA LEU A 225 6.33 4.07 -8.56
C LEU A 225 7.45 5.06 -8.95
N ILE A 226 7.21 5.93 -9.93
CA ILE A 226 8.21 6.89 -10.42
C ILE A 226 8.52 7.98 -9.39
N PHE A 227 7.48 8.58 -8.79
CA PHE A 227 7.63 9.77 -7.94
C PHE A 227 7.80 9.44 -6.46
N CYS A 228 7.22 8.33 -5.98
CA CYS A 228 7.20 8.00 -4.55
C CYS A 228 8.19 6.88 -4.18
N ILE A 229 8.48 5.95 -5.10
CA ILE A 229 9.32 4.78 -4.78
C ILE A 229 10.76 4.92 -5.33
N ASN A 230 10.91 5.30 -6.59
CA ASN A 230 12.20 5.29 -7.28
C ASN A 230 13.06 6.55 -7.11
N ARG A 231 12.61 7.51 -6.29
CA ARG A 231 13.19 8.87 -6.21
C ARG A 231 13.78 9.19 -4.84
#